data_AF-A0A2K3K9X8-F1
#
_entry.id   AF-A0A2K3K9X8-F1
#
_cell.length_a   1.000
_cell.length_b   1.000
_cell.length_c   1.000
_cell.angle_alpha   90.00
_cell.angle_beta   90.00
_cell.angle_gamma   90.00
#
_symmetry.space_group_name_H-M   'P 1'
#
loop_
_entity.id
_entity.type
_entity.pdbx_description
1 polymer ?
#
loop_
_entity_poly.entity_id
_entity_poly.type
_entity_poly.pdbx_seq_one_letter_code
_entity_poly.pdbx_strand_id
1 'polypeptide(L)' 'MARLAKKSGDFVLARICGTIAADEKRHENAYVKIVEKLLEVDPTETMIAISNMMRRKIT' A
#
# COMPACT_ATOMS: atom_id res chain seq x y z
N MET A 1 13.62 -4.13 -3.76
CA MET A 1 14.07 -5.54 -3.83
C MET A 1 14.26 -6.05 -5.24
N ALA A 2 13.24 -6.04 -6.12
CA ALA A 2 13.35 -6.58 -7.48
C ALA A 2 14.55 -6.03 -8.30
N ARG A 3 14.78 -4.71 -8.25
CA ARG A 3 15.92 -4.06 -8.93
C ARG A 3 17.27 -4.49 -8.38
N LEU A 4 17.36 -4.79 -7.09
CA LEU A 4 18.59 -5.27 -6.45
C LEU A 4 18.87 -6.71 -6.89
N ALA A 5 17.87 -7.59 -6.82
CA ALA A 5 17.98 -8.98 -7.27
C ALA A 5 18.41 -9.08 -8.75
N LYS A 6 17.84 -8.23 -9.62
CA LYS A 6 18.24 -8.15 -11.04
C LYS A 6 19.70 -7.72 -11.22
N LYS A 7 20.20 -6.77 -10.41
CA LYS A 7 21.60 -6.33 -10.44
C LYS A 7 22.56 -7.42 -9.93
N SER A 8 22.11 -8.24 -9.01
CA SER A 8 22.86 -9.40 -8.49
C SER A 8 22.80 -10.64 -9.41
N GLY A 9 22.12 -10.56 -10.56
CA GLY A 9 22.00 -11.66 -11.52
C GLY A 9 20.88 -12.66 -11.23
N ASP A 10 20.11 -12.46 -10.15
CA ASP A 10 18.99 -13.33 -9.78
C ASP A 10 17.68 -12.84 -10.41
N PHE A 11 17.41 -13.33 -11.62
CA PHE A 11 16.22 -12.98 -12.38
C PHE A 11 14.93 -13.61 -11.84
N VAL A 12 15.03 -14.77 -11.18
CA VAL A 12 13.86 -15.46 -10.60
C VAL A 12 13.35 -14.68 -9.40
N LEU A 13 14.24 -14.30 -8.48
CA LEU A 13 13.90 -13.46 -7.34
C LEU A 13 13.42 -12.08 -7.79
N ALA A 14 14.05 -11.50 -8.82
CA ALA A 14 13.59 -10.24 -9.39
C ALA A 14 12.14 -10.32 -9.91
N ARG A 15 11.77 -11.43 -10.57
CA ARG A 15 10.41 -11.67 -11.07
C ARG A 15 9.43 -11.83 -9.92
N ILE A 16 9.74 -12.64 -8.91
CA ILE A 16 8.89 -12.84 -7.72
C ILE A 16 8.64 -11.50 -7.01
N CYS A 17 9.69 -10.74 -6.71
CA CYS A 17 9.55 -9.42 -6.10
C CYS A 17 8.76 -8.45 -6.98
N GLY A 18 8.87 -8.55 -8.31
CA GLY A 18 8.11 -7.75 -9.26
C GLY A 18 6.61 -8.06 -9.22
N THR A 19 6.25 -9.34 -9.18
CA THR A 19 4.84 -9.79 -9.06
C THR A 19 4.25 -9.33 -7.74
N ILE A 20 4.94 -9.54 -6.61
CA ILE A 20 4.46 -9.07 -5.29
C ILE A 20 4.25 -7.56 -5.31
N ALA A 21 5.22 -6.78 -5.83
CA ALA A 21 5.08 -5.32 -5.89
C ALA A 21 3.92 -4.86 -6.78
N ALA A 22 3.63 -5.57 -7.88
CA ALA A 22 2.47 -5.27 -8.72
C ALA A 22 1.15 -5.53 -7.99
N ASP A 23 1.09 -6.57 -7.17
CA ASP A 23 -0.09 -6.93 -6.39
C ASP A 23 -0.30 -5.93 -5.24
N GLU A 24 0.75 -5.55 -4.52
CA GLU A 24 0.67 -4.54 -3.47
C GLU A 24 0.19 -3.19 -4.00
N LYS A 25 0.62 -2.80 -5.21
CA LYS A 25 0.10 -1.59 -5.87
C LYS A 25 -1.40 -1.66 -6.15
N ARG A 26 -1.92 -2.85 -6.48
CA ARG A 26 -3.37 -3.05 -6.69
C ARG A 26 -4.13 -2.99 -5.37
N HIS A 27 -3.58 -3.56 -4.30
CA HIS A 27 -4.14 -3.47 -2.96
C HIS A 27 -4.17 -2.03 -2.45
N GLU A 28 -3.07 -1.29 -2.58
CA GLU A 28 -2.99 0.13 -2.22
C GLU A 28 -4.09 0.93 -2.91
N ASN A 29 -4.23 0.80 -4.23
CA ASN A 29 -5.28 1.49 -5.00
C ASN A 29 -6.69 1.15 -4.51
N ALA A 30 -6.95 -0.10 -4.14
CA ALA A 30 -8.25 -0.52 -3.61
C ALA A 30 -8.54 0.12 -2.25
N TYR A 31 -7.57 0.08 -1.32
CA TYR A 31 -7.73 0.68 -0.01
C TYR A 31 -7.89 2.21 -0.08
N VAL A 32 -7.13 2.89 -0.94
CA VAL A 32 -7.27 4.33 -1.17
C VAL A 32 -8.70 4.67 -1.61
N LYS A 33 -9.26 3.94 -2.58
CA LYS A 33 -10.63 4.17 -3.04
C LYS A 33 -11.68 3.95 -1.96
N ILE A 34 -11.48 2.96 -1.09
CA ILE A 34 -12.39 2.72 0.05
C ILE A 34 -12.35 3.92 0.99
N VAL A 35 -11.16 4.39 1.36
CA VAL A 35 -11.00 5.54 2.27
C VAL A 35 -11.51 6.84 1.64
N GLU A 36 -11.26 7.07 0.34
CA GLU A 36 -11.87 8.19 -0.39
C GLU A 36 -13.39 8.14 -0.31
N LYS A 37 -13.99 6.97 -0.53
CA LYS A 37 -15.45 6.84 -0.45
C LYS A 37 -15.97 7.08 0.97
N LEU A 38 -15.24 6.63 1.99
CA LEU A 38 -15.58 6.90 3.39
C LEU A 38 -15.49 8.41 3.70
N LEU A 39 -14.51 9.13 3.15
CA LEU A 39 -14.41 10.58 3.30
C LEU A 39 -15.57 11.33 2.62
N GLU A 40 -16.07 10.84 1.49
CA GLU A 40 -17.25 11.41 0.84
C GLU A 40 -18.54 11.23 1.65
N VAL A 41 -18.71 10.06 2.29
CA VAL A 41 -19.94 9.69 2.99
C VAL A 41 -19.95 10.17 4.45
N ASP A 42 -18.80 10.07 5.14
CA ASP A 42 -18.62 10.48 6.52
C ASP A 42 -17.21 11.07 6.72
N PRO A 43 -17.01 12.35 6.39
CA PRO A 43 -15.71 13.00 6.51
C PRO A 43 -15.25 13.14 7.96
N THR A 44 -16.17 13.30 8.92
CA THR A 44 -15.83 13.58 10.31
C THR A 44 -15.24 12.35 11.00
N GLU A 45 -15.96 11.23 10.99
CA GLU A 45 -15.49 10.02 11.67
C GLU A 45 -14.25 9.44 10.96
N THR A 46 -14.23 9.49 9.62
CA THR A 46 -13.10 9.00 8.84
C THR A 46 -11.82 9.79 9.15
N MET A 47 -11.90 11.11 9.30
CA MET A 47 -10.73 11.93 9.67
C MET A 47 -10.27 11.70 11.11
N ILE A 48 -11.18 11.45 12.04
CA ILE A 48 -10.84 11.06 13.43
C ILE A 48 -10.11 9.72 13.43
N ALA A 49 -10.61 8.73 12.68
CA ALA A 49 -9.97 7.42 12.54
C ALA A 49 -8.56 7.52 11.95
N ILE A 50 -8.37 8.32 10.89
CA ILE A 50 -7.04 8.59 10.31
C ILE A 50 -6.12 9.22 11.35
N SER A 51 -6.57 10.25 12.08
CA SER A 51 -5.79 10.89 13.14
C SER A 51 -5.38 9.90 14.24
N ASN A 52 -6.30 9.03 14.65
CA ASN A 52 -6.03 7.99 15.65
C ASN A 52 -4.96 7.00 15.16
N MET A 53 -5.01 6.58 13.90
CA MET A 53 -4.00 5.69 13.31
C MET A 53 -2.62 6.36 13.25
N MET A 54 -2.56 7.64 12.84
CA MET A 54 -1.30 8.39 12.82
C MET A 54 -0.68 8.53 14.22
N ARG A 55 -1.50 8.79 15.25
CA ARG A 55 -1.05 8.87 16.65
C ARG A 55 -0.50 7.54 17.17
N ARG A 56 -1.08 6.41 16.76
CA ARG A 56 -0.62 5.06 17.12
C ARG A 56 0.64 4.64 16.37
N LYS A 57 1.05 5.42 15.36
CA LYS A 57 2.07 5.09 14.35
C LYS A 57 1.65 3.91 13.48
N ILE A 58 1.90 4.06 12.18
CA ILE A 58 1.83 2.92 11.27
C ILE A 58 3.12 2.13 11.50
N THR A 59 3.00 0.94 12.06
CA THR A 59 4.11 0.01 12.34
C THR A 59 4.22 -0.99 11.20
#